data_AF-A0A517SAN6-F1
#
_entry.id   AF-A0A517SAN6-F1
#
_cell.length_a   1.000
_cell.length_b   1.000
_cell.length_c   1.000
_cell.angle_alpha   90.00
_cell.angle_beta   90.00
_cell.angle_gamma   90.00
#
_symmetry.space_group_name_H-M   'P 1'
#
loop_
_entity.id
_entity.type
_entity.pdbx_description
1 polymer ?
#
loop_
_entity_poly.entity_id
_entity_poly.type
_entity_poly.pdbx_seq_one_letter_code
_entity_poly.pdbx_strand_id
1 'polypeptide(L)'
;MGRPEADLSMTAVTSKPATRPVSGVWGLIALAGVVVATLVAAESPAALTRTTIHLALVEYAAALWMMTSLSADDWRATTSPGIAVRWLWTWACVTFLVHVACAFHLVHRWSHAHAFEATRQEGGFGEGLYVNYLFMMLWIGDVLWWWISPDNYAVRSRWIGRTLHAFMLFIAFNATIVFEVGLVRLAGAAALMALAARWLVIAKRAQPDQ
;
A
#
# COMPACT_ATOMS: atom_id res chain seq x y z
N MET A 1 70.29 -12.69 -19.28
CA MET A 1 69.82 -11.67 -18.32
C MET A 1 68.31 -11.55 -18.50
N GLY A 2 67.56 -12.03 -17.52
CA GLY A 2 66.15 -12.39 -17.64
C GLY A 2 65.18 -11.22 -17.76
N ARG A 3 64.10 -11.43 -18.53
CA ARG A 3 62.90 -10.58 -18.53
C ARG A 3 62.08 -10.86 -17.27
N PRO A 4 61.50 -9.85 -16.60
CA PRO A 4 60.55 -10.08 -15.53
C PRO A 4 59.21 -10.54 -16.12
N GLU A 5 58.75 -11.72 -15.69
CA GLU A 5 57.41 -12.23 -15.96
C GLU A 5 56.38 -11.37 -15.21
N ALA A 6 55.42 -10.83 -15.95
CA ALA A 6 54.28 -10.14 -15.39
C ALA A 6 53.30 -11.17 -14.83
N ASP A 7 53.32 -11.32 -13.51
CA ASP A 7 52.41 -12.16 -12.74
C ASP A 7 51.01 -11.52 -12.72
N LEU A 8 50.23 -11.79 -13.77
CA LEU A 8 48.80 -11.50 -13.84
C LEU A 8 48.04 -12.51 -12.97
N SER A 9 48.14 -12.32 -11.65
CA SER A 9 47.28 -12.99 -10.68
C SER A 9 45.85 -12.44 -10.83
N MET A 10 45.11 -13.12 -11.71
CA MET A 10 43.68 -12.97 -11.91
C MET A 10 42.98 -13.32 -10.59
N THR A 11 42.75 -12.33 -9.75
CA THR A 11 41.90 -12.44 -8.57
C THR A 11 40.47 -12.64 -9.05
N ALA A 12 40.09 -13.90 -9.22
CA ALA A 12 38.70 -14.30 -9.41
C ALA A 12 37.91 -13.88 -8.16
N VAL A 13 37.30 -12.70 -8.22
CA VAL A 13 36.26 -12.27 -7.29
C VAL A 13 35.10 -13.23 -7.49
N THR A 14 35.06 -14.28 -6.69
CA THR A 14 33.93 -15.18 -6.60
C THR A 14 32.80 -14.43 -5.92
N SER A 15 31.95 -13.76 -6.72
CA SER A 15 30.71 -13.18 -6.23
C SER A 15 29.82 -14.31 -5.72
N LYS A 16 29.76 -14.46 -4.40
CA LYS A 16 28.86 -15.39 -3.71
C LYS A 16 27.43 -15.14 -4.23
N PRO A 17 26.70 -16.16 -4.72
CA PRO A 17 25.34 -15.95 -5.19
C PRO A 17 24.51 -15.42 -4.02
N ALA A 18 23.91 -14.25 -4.19
CA ALA A 18 23.00 -13.65 -3.23
C ALA A 18 21.75 -14.54 -3.12
N THR A 19 21.80 -15.54 -2.25
CA THR A 19 20.59 -16.23 -1.81
C THR A 19 19.80 -15.23 -0.98
N ARG A 20 18.56 -14.93 -1.38
CA ARG A 20 17.45 -14.55 -0.47
C ARG A 20 16.12 -14.37 -1.22
N PRO A 21 15.31 -15.43 -1.32
CA PRO A 21 13.86 -15.30 -1.46
C PRO A 21 13.11 -15.57 -0.13
N VAL A 22 13.82 -15.55 1.01
CA VAL A 22 13.26 -15.98 2.30
C VAL A 22 12.35 -14.92 2.94
N SER A 23 12.48 -13.63 2.60
CA SER A 23 11.68 -12.56 3.23
C SER A 23 10.21 -12.52 2.79
N GLY A 24 9.89 -12.94 1.55
CA GLY A 24 8.52 -12.90 1.03
C GLY A 24 7.59 -13.92 1.71
N VAL A 25 8.07 -15.14 1.93
CA VAL A 25 7.29 -16.23 2.54
C VAL A 25 6.98 -15.95 4.01
N TRP A 26 7.94 -15.43 4.78
CA TRP A 26 7.67 -15.05 6.17
C TRP A 26 6.75 -13.84 6.28
N GLY A 27 6.83 -12.89 5.34
CA GLY A 27 5.85 -11.80 5.23
C GLY A 27 4.44 -12.29 4.93
N LEU A 28 4.30 -13.26 4.01
CA LEU A 28 3.05 -13.96 3.69
C LEU A 28 2.45 -14.64 4.93
N ILE A 29 3.26 -15.39 5.68
CA ILE A 29 2.80 -16.11 6.88
C ILE A 29 2.39 -15.14 8.00
N ALA A 30 3.21 -14.12 8.27
CA ALA A 30 2.93 -13.16 9.33
C ALA A 30 1.61 -12.41 9.07
N LEU A 31 1.38 -11.96 7.83
CA LEU A 31 0.15 -11.27 7.50
C LEU A 31 -1.05 -12.19 7.39
N ALA A 32 -0.92 -13.38 6.79
CA ALA A 32 -2.00 -14.37 6.85
C ALA A 32 -2.39 -14.64 8.32
N GLY A 33 -1.40 -14.68 9.22
CA GLY A 33 -1.61 -14.70 10.66
C GLY A 33 -2.38 -13.49 11.19
N VAL A 34 -2.03 -12.26 10.81
CA VAL A 34 -2.74 -11.04 11.23
C VAL A 34 -4.17 -11.00 10.68
N VAL A 35 -4.38 -11.32 9.41
CA VAL A 35 -5.70 -11.37 8.78
C VAL A 35 -6.54 -12.46 9.43
N VAL A 36 -6.02 -13.69 9.58
CA VAL A 36 -6.71 -14.79 10.26
C VAL A 36 -7.00 -14.45 11.71
N ALA A 37 -6.04 -13.89 12.45
CA ALA A 37 -6.26 -13.45 13.83
C ALA A 37 -7.36 -12.39 13.91
N THR A 38 -7.39 -11.44 12.96
CA THR A 38 -8.43 -10.42 12.84
C THR A 38 -9.80 -11.04 12.53
N LEU A 39 -9.85 -12.03 11.63
CA LEU A 39 -11.06 -12.78 11.29
C LEU A 39 -11.58 -13.58 12.49
N VAL A 40 -10.69 -14.17 13.30
CA VAL A 40 -11.03 -14.99 14.47
C VAL A 40 -11.42 -14.13 15.68
N ALA A 41 -10.80 -12.97 15.87
CA ALA A 41 -11.05 -12.10 17.01
C ALA A 41 -12.31 -11.24 16.88
N ALA A 42 -12.95 -11.19 15.71
CA ALA A 42 -14.12 -10.36 15.51
C ALA A 42 -15.37 -10.95 16.18
N GLU A 43 -15.92 -10.23 17.16
CA GLU A 43 -17.10 -10.64 17.94
C GLU A 43 -18.42 -10.50 17.16
N SER A 44 -18.44 -9.74 16.07
CA SER A 44 -19.62 -9.55 15.23
C SER A 44 -19.27 -9.28 13.76
N PRO A 45 -20.21 -9.50 12.82
CA PRO A 45 -20.00 -9.19 11.41
C PRO A 45 -19.68 -7.71 11.13
N ALA A 46 -20.28 -6.81 11.90
CA ALA A 46 -20.01 -5.38 11.81
C ALA A 46 -18.62 -5.02 12.33
N ALA A 47 -18.20 -5.61 13.45
CA ALA A 47 -16.85 -5.45 13.98
C ALA A 47 -15.80 -5.97 12.99
N LEU A 48 -16.05 -7.11 12.33
CA LEU A 48 -15.13 -7.65 11.34
C LEU A 48 -14.95 -6.71 10.13
N THR A 49 -16.05 -6.20 9.60
CA THR A 49 -16.04 -5.27 8.47
C THR A 49 -15.30 -3.97 8.83
N ARG A 50 -15.48 -3.47 10.05
CA ARG A 50 -14.78 -2.28 10.56
C ARG A 50 -13.28 -2.52 10.79
N THR A 51 -12.92 -3.63 11.43
CA THR A 51 -11.50 -3.92 11.73
C THR A 51 -10.69 -4.15 10.46
N THR A 52 -11.27 -4.82 9.45
CA THR A 52 -10.61 -5.06 8.17
C THR A 52 -10.32 -3.76 7.41
N ILE A 53 -11.26 -2.78 7.39
CA ILE A 53 -10.98 -1.48 6.76
C ILE A 53 -9.95 -0.67 7.53
N HIS A 54 -9.98 -0.68 8.88
CA HIS A 54 -8.98 0.00 9.68
C HIS A 54 -7.58 -0.57 9.48
N LEU A 55 -7.45 -1.89 9.42
CA LEU A 55 -6.19 -2.55 9.14
C LEU A 55 -5.64 -2.14 7.77
N ALA A 56 -6.48 -2.19 6.73
CA ALA A 56 -6.09 -1.76 5.38
C ALA A 56 -5.62 -0.29 5.36
N LEU A 57 -6.28 0.60 6.10
CA LEU A 57 -5.91 2.01 6.20
C LEU A 57 -4.57 2.22 6.93
N VAL A 58 -4.30 1.45 7.99
CA VAL A 58 -3.02 1.49 8.70
C VAL A 58 -1.88 1.02 7.79
N GLU A 59 -2.08 -0.10 7.09
CA GLU A 59 -1.11 -0.65 6.13
C GLU A 59 -0.86 0.33 4.98
N TYR A 60 -1.93 0.95 4.46
CA TYR A 60 -1.86 1.99 3.44
C TYR A 60 -1.04 3.21 3.91
N ALA A 61 -1.33 3.73 5.10
CA ALA A 61 -0.63 4.88 5.66
C ALA A 61 0.86 4.55 5.89
N ALA A 62 1.16 3.35 6.40
CA ALA A 62 2.52 2.87 6.57
C ALA A 62 3.25 2.71 5.22
N ALA A 63 2.58 2.17 4.20
CA ALA A 63 3.12 2.06 2.85
C ALA A 63 3.47 3.44 2.28
N LEU A 64 2.55 4.41 2.35
CA LEU A 64 2.80 5.78 1.89
C LEU A 64 3.98 6.43 2.64
N TRP A 65 4.02 6.26 3.96
CA TRP A 65 5.12 6.78 4.77
C TRP A 65 6.47 6.23 4.29
N MET A 66 6.55 4.92 4.05
CA MET A 66 7.77 4.30 3.54
C MET A 66 8.09 4.73 2.09
N MET A 67 7.08 4.82 1.21
CA MET A 67 7.22 5.27 -0.18
C MET A 67 7.89 6.63 -0.31
N THR A 68 7.61 7.56 0.60
CA THR A 68 8.27 8.89 0.60
C THR A 68 9.76 8.84 0.92
N SER A 69 10.28 7.69 1.35
CA SER A 69 11.70 7.46 1.67
C SER A 69 12.43 6.66 0.60
N LEU A 70 11.72 6.20 -0.44
CA LEU A 70 12.30 5.36 -1.48
C LEU A 70 13.15 6.19 -2.44
N SER A 71 14.36 5.70 -2.70
CA SER A 71 15.21 6.16 -3.79
C SER A 71 14.70 5.65 -5.14
N ALA A 72 15.24 6.17 -6.25
CA ALA A 72 14.86 5.74 -7.59
C ALA A 72 15.06 4.23 -7.82
N ASP A 73 16.13 3.66 -7.28
CA ASP A 73 16.44 2.23 -7.42
C ASP A 73 15.52 1.35 -6.59
N ASP A 74 15.05 1.83 -5.43
CA ASP A 74 14.12 1.07 -4.59
C ASP A 74 12.77 0.82 -5.29
N TRP A 75 12.34 1.71 -6.19
CA TRP A 75 11.10 1.53 -6.95
C TRP A 75 11.13 0.33 -7.91
N ARG A 76 12.32 -0.16 -8.28
CA ARG A 76 12.46 -1.42 -9.05
C ARG A 76 12.23 -2.66 -8.19
N ALA A 77 12.10 -2.50 -6.87
CA ALA A 77 11.89 -3.56 -5.90
C ALA A 77 12.96 -4.67 -5.97
N THR A 78 14.21 -4.28 -6.22
CA THR A 78 15.40 -5.13 -6.16
C THR A 78 16.16 -4.98 -4.84
N THR A 79 15.96 -3.85 -4.16
CA THR A 79 16.52 -3.56 -2.84
C THR A 79 15.60 -4.07 -1.72
N SER A 80 16.15 -4.29 -0.53
CA SER A 80 15.33 -4.71 0.62
C SER A 80 14.21 -3.71 0.98
N PRO A 81 14.45 -2.38 1.01
CA PRO A 81 13.38 -1.39 1.22
C PRO A 81 12.31 -1.44 0.13
N GLY A 82 12.72 -1.50 -1.15
CA GLY A 82 11.79 -1.58 -2.28
C GLY A 82 10.89 -2.82 -2.24
N ILE A 83 11.49 -3.98 -1.93
CA ILE A 83 10.76 -5.23 -1.74
C ILE A 83 9.75 -5.11 -0.59
N ALA A 84 10.18 -4.58 0.55
CA ALA A 84 9.32 -4.43 1.73
C ALA A 84 8.11 -3.52 1.45
N VAL A 85 8.33 -2.37 0.82
CA VAL A 85 7.23 -1.44 0.47
C VAL A 85 6.30 -2.03 -0.56
N ARG A 86 6.80 -2.69 -1.61
CA ARG A 86 5.94 -3.36 -2.61
C ARG A 86 5.04 -4.41 -1.96
N TRP A 87 5.58 -5.20 -1.04
CA TRP A 87 4.79 -6.16 -0.28
C TRP A 87 3.75 -5.47 0.60
N LEU A 88 4.15 -4.49 1.42
CA LEU A 88 3.22 -3.75 2.28
C LEU A 88 2.09 -3.08 1.48
N TRP A 89 2.40 -2.52 0.31
CA TRP A 89 1.41 -1.95 -0.61
C TRP A 89 0.43 -2.99 -1.16
N THR A 90 0.96 -4.14 -1.57
CA THR A 90 0.15 -5.29 -2.01
C THR A 90 -0.74 -5.78 -0.88
N TRP A 91 -0.23 -5.76 0.35
CA TRP A 91 -0.93 -6.25 1.52
C TRP A 91 -2.08 -5.35 1.94
N ALA A 92 -1.85 -4.04 1.99
CA ALA A 92 -2.92 -3.06 2.17
C ALA A 92 -4.06 -3.28 1.14
N CYS A 93 -3.70 -3.56 -0.11
CA CYS A 93 -4.69 -3.89 -1.15
C CYS A 93 -5.43 -5.20 -0.85
N VAL A 94 -4.74 -6.29 -0.48
CA VAL A 94 -5.39 -7.57 -0.16
C VAL A 94 -6.33 -7.43 1.04
N THR A 95 -5.89 -6.76 2.12
CA THR A 95 -6.73 -6.50 3.29
C THR A 95 -7.97 -5.69 2.92
N PHE A 96 -7.83 -4.71 2.02
CA PHE A 96 -8.97 -3.97 1.48
C PHE A 96 -9.92 -4.86 0.67
N LEU A 97 -9.42 -5.80 -0.14
CA LEU A 97 -10.28 -6.76 -0.86
C LEU A 97 -11.00 -7.71 0.09
N VAL A 98 -10.35 -8.14 1.17
CA VAL A 98 -10.99 -8.91 2.24
C VAL A 98 -12.10 -8.09 2.88
N HIS A 99 -11.87 -6.80 3.17
CA HIS A 99 -12.90 -5.89 3.65
C HIS A 99 -14.10 -5.83 2.69
N VAL A 100 -13.87 -5.62 1.39
CA VAL A 100 -14.95 -5.59 0.37
C VAL A 100 -15.73 -6.90 0.35
N ALA A 101 -15.04 -8.05 0.38
CA ALA A 101 -15.69 -9.36 0.42
C ALA A 101 -16.52 -9.54 1.71
N CYS A 102 -16.00 -9.13 2.87
CA CYS A 102 -16.72 -9.14 4.14
C CYS A 102 -17.96 -8.24 4.09
N ALA A 103 -17.85 -7.00 3.60
CA ALA A 103 -18.97 -6.08 3.48
C ALA A 103 -20.06 -6.66 2.55
N PHE A 104 -19.67 -7.19 1.39
CA PHE A 104 -20.62 -7.79 0.45
C PHE A 104 -21.28 -9.04 1.01
N HIS A 105 -20.53 -9.92 1.65
CA HIS A 105 -21.08 -11.16 2.19
C HIS A 105 -21.97 -10.92 3.42
N LEU A 106 -21.49 -10.14 4.38
CA LEU A 106 -22.07 -10.01 5.72
C LEU A 106 -23.13 -8.92 5.80
N VAL A 107 -22.92 -7.79 5.10
CA VAL A 107 -23.84 -6.64 5.14
C VAL A 107 -24.76 -6.66 3.94
N HIS A 108 -24.20 -6.79 2.73
CA HIS A 108 -24.98 -6.60 1.52
C HIS A 108 -25.59 -7.89 0.95
N ARG A 109 -25.28 -9.06 1.52
CA ARG A 109 -25.77 -10.38 1.06
C ARG A 109 -25.56 -10.59 -0.44
N TRP A 110 -24.45 -10.06 -0.96
CA TRP A 110 -24.10 -10.04 -2.39
C TRP A 110 -25.10 -9.28 -3.31
N SER A 111 -25.99 -8.48 -2.74
CA SER A 111 -26.92 -7.63 -3.50
C SER A 111 -26.30 -6.27 -3.79
N HIS A 112 -26.00 -6.02 -5.07
CA HIS A 112 -25.55 -4.70 -5.53
C HIS A 112 -26.58 -3.60 -5.24
N ALA A 113 -27.88 -3.88 -5.43
CA ALA A 113 -28.95 -2.92 -5.16
C ALA A 113 -28.98 -2.51 -3.67
N HIS A 114 -28.76 -3.47 -2.77
CA HIS A 114 -28.67 -3.19 -1.35
C HIS A 114 -27.42 -2.36 -1.00
N ALA A 115 -26.27 -2.66 -1.59
CA ALA A 115 -25.05 -1.87 -1.39
C ALA A 115 -25.19 -0.43 -1.91
N PHE A 116 -25.83 -0.25 -3.07
CA PHE A 116 -26.09 1.06 -3.65
C PHE A 116 -27.01 1.90 -2.75
N GLU A 117 -28.09 1.30 -2.27
CA GLU A 117 -29.05 1.96 -1.39
C GLU A 117 -28.42 2.31 -0.02
N ALA A 118 -27.64 1.41 0.57
CA ALA A 118 -26.90 1.69 1.79
C ALA A 118 -25.92 2.87 1.60
N THR A 119 -25.18 2.89 0.48
CA THR A 119 -24.28 4.00 0.14
C THR A 119 -25.03 5.31 -0.01
N ARG A 120 -26.23 5.28 -0.61
CA ARG A 120 -27.10 6.45 -0.76
C ARG A 120 -27.59 6.96 0.60
N GLN A 121 -27.89 6.08 1.54
CA GLN A 121 -28.35 6.46 2.87
C GLN A 121 -27.23 7.05 3.73
N GLU A 122 -26.02 6.50 3.66
CA GLU A 122 -24.86 6.97 4.44
C GLU A 122 -24.24 8.24 3.84
N GLY A 123 -24.06 8.27 2.52
CA GLY A 123 -23.37 9.35 1.81
C GLY A 123 -24.30 10.39 1.18
N GLY A 124 -25.59 10.11 1.04
CA GLY A 124 -26.55 10.95 0.30
C GLY A 124 -26.60 10.69 -1.21
N PHE A 125 -25.66 9.92 -1.76
CA PHE A 125 -25.53 9.64 -3.20
C PHE A 125 -25.08 8.19 -3.42
N GLY A 126 -25.91 7.38 -4.08
CA GLY A 126 -25.65 5.94 -4.26
C GLY A 126 -24.49 5.67 -5.24
N GLU A 127 -24.23 6.61 -6.14
CA GLU A 127 -23.13 6.57 -7.11
C GLU A 127 -21.76 6.55 -6.45
N GLY A 128 -21.66 6.92 -5.16
CA GLY A 128 -20.45 6.73 -4.35
C GLY A 128 -19.95 5.28 -4.37
N LEU A 129 -20.83 4.29 -4.58
CA LEU A 129 -20.44 2.89 -4.71
C LEU A 129 -19.54 2.66 -5.94
N TYR A 130 -19.80 3.34 -7.06
CA TYR A 130 -18.96 3.23 -8.25
C TYR A 130 -17.59 3.88 -8.05
N VAL A 131 -17.50 4.91 -7.22
CA VAL A 131 -16.21 5.50 -6.83
C VAL A 131 -15.37 4.49 -6.04
N ASN A 132 -15.99 3.71 -5.15
CA ASN A 132 -15.32 2.63 -4.42
C ASN A 132 -14.87 1.50 -5.36
N TYR A 133 -15.65 1.17 -6.40
CA TYR A 133 -15.21 0.22 -7.44
C TYR A 133 -14.04 0.74 -8.25
N LEU A 134 -14.05 2.01 -8.63
CA LEU A 134 -12.92 2.64 -9.32
C LEU A 134 -11.66 2.61 -8.43
N PHE A 135 -11.79 2.93 -7.14
CA PHE A 135 -10.72 2.81 -6.16
C PHE A 135 -10.13 1.40 -6.09
N MET A 136 -10.99 0.39 -5.98
CA MET A 136 -10.58 -1.01 -5.99
C MET A 136 -9.81 -1.37 -7.28
N MET A 137 -10.35 -1.02 -8.45
CA MET A 137 -9.74 -1.33 -9.74
C MET A 137 -8.39 -0.63 -9.92
N LEU A 138 -8.28 0.65 -9.56
CA LEU A 138 -7.05 1.41 -9.67
C LEU A 138 -5.96 0.88 -8.73
N TRP A 139 -6.32 0.50 -7.50
CA TRP A 139 -5.35 -0.06 -6.56
C TRP A 139 -4.84 -1.43 -7.02
N ILE A 140 -5.74 -2.33 -7.43
CA ILE A 140 -5.36 -3.63 -8.02
C ILE A 140 -4.46 -3.40 -9.24
N GLY A 141 -4.86 -2.50 -10.15
CA GLY A 141 -4.11 -2.20 -11.36
C GLY A 141 -2.69 -1.69 -11.05
N ASP A 142 -2.54 -0.80 -10.08
CA ASP A 142 -1.24 -0.27 -9.65
C ASP A 142 -0.35 -1.36 -9.02
N VAL A 143 -0.92 -2.20 -8.15
CA VAL A 143 -0.23 -3.37 -7.58
C VAL A 143 0.24 -4.31 -8.69
N LEU A 144 -0.65 -4.69 -9.60
CA LEU A 144 -0.32 -5.58 -10.72
C LEU A 144 0.75 -4.98 -11.63
N TRP A 145 0.66 -3.68 -11.93
CA TRP A 145 1.67 -2.99 -12.73
C TRP A 145 3.05 -3.07 -12.07
N TRP A 146 3.14 -2.83 -10.76
CA TRP A 146 4.41 -2.90 -10.04
C TRP A 146 5.00 -4.33 -9.97
N TRP A 147 4.15 -5.37 -9.96
CA TRP A 147 4.60 -6.75 -9.98
C TRP A 147 4.99 -7.25 -11.37
N ILE A 148 4.20 -6.91 -12.39
CA ILE A 148 4.38 -7.40 -13.77
C ILE A 148 5.57 -6.70 -14.44
N SER A 149 5.74 -5.39 -14.21
CA SER A 149 6.80 -4.62 -14.85
C SER A 149 7.45 -3.63 -13.86
N PRO A 150 8.30 -4.11 -12.94
CA PRO A 150 8.92 -3.27 -11.91
C PRO A 150 9.80 -2.16 -12.51
N ASP A 151 10.52 -2.45 -13.59
CA ASP A 151 11.36 -1.45 -14.27
C ASP A 151 10.51 -0.34 -14.91
N ASN A 152 9.41 -0.69 -15.57
CA ASN A 152 8.48 0.28 -16.14
C ASN A 152 7.77 1.10 -15.05
N TYR A 153 7.38 0.45 -13.95
CA TYR A 153 6.77 1.11 -12.81
C TYR A 153 7.73 2.11 -12.13
N ALA A 154 9.02 1.79 -12.06
CA ALA A 154 10.04 2.67 -11.48
C ALA A 154 10.24 3.97 -12.27
N VAL A 155 10.03 3.94 -13.59
CA VAL A 155 10.17 5.11 -14.48
C VAL A 155 8.83 5.77 -14.82
N ARG A 156 7.74 5.39 -14.13
CA ARG A 156 6.40 5.93 -14.39
C ARG A 156 6.35 7.44 -14.29
N SER A 157 5.46 8.05 -15.07
CA SER A 157 5.22 9.50 -14.98
C SER A 157 4.82 9.90 -13.56
N ARG A 158 5.45 10.96 -13.05
CA ARG A 158 5.18 11.50 -11.71
C ARG A 158 3.72 11.95 -11.56
N TRP A 159 3.07 12.38 -12.65
CA TRP A 159 1.66 12.77 -12.63
C TRP A 159 0.73 11.59 -12.37
N ILE A 160 0.99 10.43 -12.98
CA ILE A 160 0.19 9.22 -12.75
C ILE A 160 0.24 8.84 -11.27
N GLY A 161 1.45 8.76 -10.70
CA GLY A 161 1.61 8.44 -9.28
C GLY A 161 0.95 9.47 -8.35
N ARG A 162 1.11 10.77 -8.63
CA ARG A 162 0.48 11.83 -7.82
C ARG A 162 -1.03 11.78 -7.88
N THR A 163 -1.62 11.64 -9.06
CA THR A 163 -3.07 11.59 -9.25
C THR A 163 -3.66 10.35 -8.57
N LEU A 164 -3.03 9.17 -8.72
CA LEU A 164 -3.47 7.95 -8.05
C LEU A 164 -3.47 8.14 -6.52
N HIS A 165 -2.35 8.56 -5.93
CA HIS A 165 -2.26 8.72 -4.49
C HIS A 165 -3.15 9.86 -3.96
N ALA A 166 -3.35 10.94 -4.73
CA ALA A 166 -4.29 12.00 -4.36
C ALA A 166 -5.73 11.48 -4.32
N PHE A 167 -6.14 10.69 -5.33
CA PHE A 167 -7.44 10.05 -5.35
C PHE A 167 -7.61 9.08 -4.17
N MET A 168 -6.62 8.22 -3.91
CA MET A 168 -6.67 7.28 -2.80
C MET A 168 -6.68 7.98 -1.43
N LEU A 169 -5.91 9.05 -1.25
CA LEU A 169 -5.95 9.89 -0.05
C LEU A 169 -7.30 10.58 0.12
N PHE A 170 -7.93 11.03 -0.97
CA PHE A 170 -9.29 11.57 -0.93
C PHE A 170 -10.28 10.53 -0.41
N ILE A 171 -10.22 9.29 -0.89
CA ILE A 171 -11.08 8.20 -0.39
C ILE A 171 -10.79 7.91 1.09
N ALA A 172 -9.51 7.79 1.47
CA ALA A 172 -9.12 7.56 2.85
C ALA A 172 -9.56 8.69 3.80
N PHE A 173 -9.50 9.95 3.34
CA PHE A 173 -10.00 11.11 4.07
C PHE A 173 -11.51 11.02 4.30
N ASN A 174 -12.28 10.70 3.25
CA ASN A 174 -13.74 10.55 3.42
C ASN A 174 -14.06 9.40 4.39
N ALA A 175 -13.40 8.25 4.25
CA ALA A 175 -13.59 7.10 5.13
C ALA A 175 -13.28 7.44 6.60
N THR A 176 -12.15 8.09 6.87
CA THR A 176 -11.67 8.29 8.26
C THR A 176 -12.12 9.59 8.91
N ILE A 177 -12.40 10.64 8.14
CA ILE A 177 -12.72 11.97 8.68
C ILE A 177 -14.20 12.29 8.55
N VAL A 178 -14.79 12.02 7.38
CA VAL A 178 -16.18 12.39 7.10
C VAL A 178 -17.14 11.37 7.71
N PHE A 179 -16.92 10.08 7.45
CA PHE A 179 -17.85 9.02 7.85
C PHE A 179 -17.57 8.44 9.25
N GLU A 180 -16.30 8.30 9.64
CA GLU A 180 -15.94 7.76 10.97
C GLU A 180 -16.10 8.78 12.10
N VAL A 181 -16.25 8.31 13.33
CA VAL A 181 -16.42 9.14 14.55
C VAL A 181 -15.46 8.72 15.67
N GLY A 182 -15.31 9.59 16.69
CA GLY A 182 -14.54 9.27 17.90
C GLY A 182 -13.03 9.14 17.67
N LEU A 183 -12.41 8.17 18.34
CA LEU A 183 -10.94 8.00 18.33
C LEU A 183 -10.38 7.66 16.95
N VAL A 184 -11.14 6.95 16.11
CA VAL A 184 -10.73 6.60 14.75
C VAL A 184 -10.56 7.85 13.90
N ARG A 185 -11.49 8.81 14.00
CA ARG A 185 -11.41 10.10 13.33
C ARG A 185 -10.15 10.88 13.72
N LEU A 186 -9.84 10.90 15.02
CA LEU A 186 -8.64 11.57 15.54
C LEU A 186 -7.36 10.89 15.05
N ALA A 187 -7.32 9.55 15.06
CA ALA A 187 -6.19 8.78 14.55
C ALA A 187 -5.99 9.00 13.04
N GLY A 188 -7.07 9.00 12.25
CA GLY A 188 -7.03 9.31 10.83
C GLY A 188 -6.50 10.73 10.56
N ALA A 189 -6.99 11.72 11.31
CA ALA A 189 -6.52 13.10 11.20
C ALA A 189 -5.02 13.21 11.52
N ALA A 190 -4.58 12.55 12.61
CA ALA A 190 -3.17 12.51 12.99
C ALA A 190 -2.29 11.85 11.91
N ALA A 191 -2.73 10.74 11.31
CA ALA A 191 -1.99 10.06 10.25
C ALA A 191 -1.87 10.92 8.98
N LEU A 192 -2.96 11.58 8.55
CA LEU A 192 -2.95 12.49 7.40
C LEU A 192 -2.06 13.71 7.66
N MET A 193 -2.12 14.31 8.86
CA MET A 193 -1.23 15.42 9.24
C MET A 193 0.24 14.98 9.25
N ALA A 194 0.55 13.79 9.76
CA ALA A 194 1.91 13.26 9.75
C ALA A 194 2.44 13.06 8.32
N LEU A 195 1.62 12.50 7.42
CA LEU A 195 1.97 12.34 6.00
C LEU A 195 2.18 13.70 5.31
N ALA A 196 1.29 14.67 5.56
CA ALA A 196 1.40 16.02 5.00
C ALA A 196 2.67 16.73 5.51
N ALA A 197 2.94 16.68 6.82
CA ALA A 197 4.15 17.24 7.41
C ALA A 197 5.42 16.61 6.81
N ARG A 198 5.44 15.28 6.68
CA ARG A 198 6.55 14.57 6.05
C ARG A 198 6.76 15.01 4.59
N TRP A 199 5.68 15.12 3.82
CA TRP A 199 5.74 15.58 2.43
C TRP A 199 6.30 17.00 2.32
N LEU A 200 5.86 17.92 3.19
CA LEU A 200 6.36 19.29 3.23
C LEU A 200 7.86 19.36 3.58
N VAL A 201 8.32 18.54 4.54
CA VAL A 201 9.75 18.44 4.87
C VAL A 201 10.57 17.97 3.68
N ILE A 202 10.08 16.97 2.94
CA ILE A 202 10.77 16.46 1.74
C ILE A 202 10.76 17.51 0.62
N ALA A 203 9.64 18.18 0.40
CA ALA A 203 9.51 19.21 -0.63
C ALA A 203 10.46 20.39 -0.37
N LYS A 204 10.58 20.83 0.89
CA LYS A 204 11.54 21.88 1.28
C LYS A 204 12.99 21.48 1.02
N ARG A 205 13.39 20.24 1.37
CA ARG A 205 14.75 19.75 1.10
C ARG A 205 15.09 19.65 -0.39
N ALA A 206 14.09 19.56 -1.25
CA ALA A 206 14.27 19.46 -2.70
C ALA A 206 14.42 20.83 -3.39
N GLN A 207 14.15 21.94 -2.69
CA GLN A 207 14.46 23.28 -3.15
C GLN A 207 15.87 23.63 -2.64
N PRO A 208 16.92 23.59 -3.47
CA PRO A 208 18.23 24.07 -3.05
C PRO A 208 18.10 25.56 -2.73
N ASP A 209 18.72 26.00 -1.62
CA ASP A 209 18.74 27.40 -1.19
C ASP A 209 19.09 28.30 -2.39
N GLN A 210 18.13 29.15 -2.77
CA GLN A 210 18.31 30.16 -3.81
C GLN A 210 19.16 31.32 -3.29
#